data_AF-A0A0F9ECR6-F1
#
_entry.id   AF-A0A0F9ECR6-F1
#
_cell.length_a   1.000
_cell.length_b   1.000
_cell.length_c   1.000
_cell.angle_alpha   90.00
_cell.angle_beta   90.00
_cell.angle_gamma   90.00
#
_symmetry.space_group_name_H-M   'P 1'
#
loop_
_entity.id
_entity.type
_entity.pdbx_description
1 polymer ?
#
loop_
_entity_poly.entity_id
_entity_poly.type
_entity_poly.pdbx_seq_one_letter_code
_entity_poly.pdbx_strand_id
1 'polypeptide(L)' 'MPASSKAQQTTARVALAMKRGEIPKTPGTPAYDMMRTMTDEELRDLATGPIVKPKK' A
#
# COMPACT_ATOMS: atom_id res chain seq x y z
N MET A 1 -18.16 0.48 -1.25
CA MET A 1 -16.79 0.07 -0.87
C MET A 1 -15.82 1.13 -1.35
N PRO A 2 -14.93 1.68 -0.51
CA PRO A 2 -14.12 2.85 -0.87
C PRO A 2 -13.06 2.46 -1.92
N ALA A 3 -12.89 3.32 -2.92
CA ALA A 3 -12.05 3.12 -4.09
C ALA A 3 -10.57 3.29 -3.75
N SER A 4 -9.76 2.24 -3.88
CA SER A 4 -8.30 2.37 -3.83
C SER A 4 -7.77 2.87 -5.18
N SER A 5 -7.09 4.02 -5.16
CA SER A 5 -6.43 4.57 -6.35
C SER A 5 -5.21 3.73 -6.73
N LYS A 6 -4.85 3.70 -8.03
CA LYS A 6 -3.63 3.02 -8.50
C LYS A 6 -2.37 3.46 -7.72
N ALA A 7 -2.33 4.72 -7.29
CA ALA A 7 -1.26 5.24 -6.44
C ALA A 7 -1.21 4.54 -5.08
N GLN A 8 -2.36 4.39 -4.40
CA GLN A 8 -2.44 3.69 -3.11
C GLN A 8 -2.08 2.21 -3.23
N GLN A 9 -2.45 1.57 -4.33
CA GLN A 9 -2.05 0.19 -4.61
C GLN A 9 -0.53 0.03 -4.72
N THR A 10 0.12 0.94 -5.45
CA THR A 10 1.57 0.96 -5.55
C THR A 10 2.21 1.22 -4.19
N THR A 11 1.68 2.18 -3.43
CA THR A 11 2.14 2.48 -2.06
C THR A 11 2.00 1.26 -1.15
N ALA A 12 0.88 0.53 -1.21
CA ALA A 12 0.64 -0.68 -0.43
C ALA A 12 1.63 -1.80 -0.78
N ARG A 13 1.99 -1.95 -2.07
CA ARG A 13 3.03 -2.90 -2.52
C ARG A 13 4.39 -2.55 -1.94
N VAL A 14 4.77 -1.27 -1.99
CA VAL A 14 6.03 -0.78 -1.42
C VAL A 14 6.03 -0.97 0.10
N ALA A 15 4.93 -0.62 0.77
CA ALA A 15 4.78 -0.81 2.22
C ALA A 15 4.92 -2.29 2.61
N LEU A 16 4.31 -3.21 1.86
CA LEU A 16 4.43 -4.66 2.10
C LEU A 16 5.89 -5.13 1.93
N ALA A 17 6.57 -4.68 0.89
CA ALA A 17 7.99 -5.00 0.66
C ALA A 17 8.90 -4.44 1.78
N MET A 18 8.64 -3.21 2.27
CA MET A 18 9.33 -2.63 3.43
C MET A 18 9.10 -3.45 4.70
N LYS A 19 7.88 -3.96 4.88
CA LYS A 19 7.52 -4.75 6.07
C LYS A 19 8.20 -6.11 6.08
N ARG A 20 8.27 -6.76 4.91
CA ARG A 20 9.00 -8.02 4.68
C ARG A 20 10.52 -7.88 4.71
N GLY A 21 11.03 -6.65 4.69
CA GLY A 21 12.48 -6.40 4.64
C GLY A 21 13.10 -6.62 3.26
N GLU A 22 12.28 -6.69 2.20
CA GLU A 22 12.75 -6.79 0.81
C GLU A 22 13.38 -5.47 0.34
N ILE A 23 12.91 -4.34 0.88
CA ILE A 23 13.43 -3.00 0.61
C ILE A 23 13.66 -2.22 1.91
N PRO A 24 14.59 -1.24 1.94
CA PRO A 24 14.86 -0.43 3.12
C PRO A 24 13.62 0.36 3.55
N LYS A 25 13.44 0.49 4.86
CA LYS A 25 12.38 1.32 5.44
C LYS A 25 12.76 2.79 5.25
N THR A 26 11.91 3.55 4.56
CA THR A 26 12.15 4.97 4.27
C THR A 26 11.14 5.84 5.04
N PRO A 27 11.52 6.37 6.21
CA PRO A 27 10.62 7.20 7.02
C PRO A 27 10.15 8.44 6.27
N GLY A 28 8.95 8.93 6.61
CA GLY A 28 8.36 10.11 5.97
C GLY A 28 7.76 9.86 4.59
N THR A 29 7.70 8.60 4.14
CA THR A 29 6.99 8.22 2.93
C THR A 29 5.59 7.67 3.24
N PRO A 30 4.60 7.85 2.36
CA PRO A 30 3.27 7.25 2.55
C PRO A 30 3.32 5.72 2.72
N ALA A 31 4.28 5.06 2.08
CA ALA A 31 4.48 3.61 2.22
C ALA A 31 4.93 3.22 3.62
N TYR A 32 5.80 4.02 4.24
CA TYR A 32 6.25 3.79 5.61
C TYR A 32 5.12 3.97 6.63
N ASP A 33 4.27 4.98 6.45
CA ASP A 33 3.11 5.20 7.32
C ASP A 33 2.09 4.05 7.20
N MET A 34 1.84 3.58 5.97
CA MET A 34 1.01 2.39 5.75
C MET A 34 1.64 1.12 6.34
N MET A 35 2.95 0.92 6.19
CA MET A 35 3.68 -0.22 6.77
C MET A 35 3.53 -0.28 8.30
N ARG A 36 3.50 0.89 8.96
CA ARG A 36 3.40 1.00 10.42
C ARG A 36 2.00 0.85 10.95
N THR A 37 1.00 1.31 10.21
CA THR A 37 -0.40 1.37 10.67
C THR A 37 -1.24 0.20 10.20
N MET A 38 -0.78 -0.55 9.18
CA MET A 38 -1.52 -1.66 8.59
C MET A 38 -0.81 -3.01 8.78
N THR A 39 -1.58 -4.08 8.83
CA THR A 39 -1.12 -5.47 8.84
C THR A 39 -0.64 -5.93 7.46
N ASP A 40 0.08 -7.06 7.43
CA ASP A 40 0.57 -7.63 6.16
C ASP A 40 -0.58 -8.03 5.24
N GLU A 41 -1.67 -8.52 5.82
CA GLU A 41 -2.90 -8.91 5.12
C GLU A 41 -3.61 -7.68 4.55
N GLU A 42 -3.80 -6.63 5.33
CA GLU A 42 -4.43 -5.39 4.86
C GLU A 42 -3.63 -4.71 3.73
N LEU A 43 -2.29 -4.71 3.83
CA LEU A 43 -1.41 -4.20 2.76
C LEU A 43 -1.49 -5.06 1.51
N ARG A 44 -1.58 -6.38 1.67
CA ARG A 44 -1.75 -7.32 0.56
C ARG A 44 -3.09 -7.09 -0.14
N ASP A 45 -4.17 -7.00 0.63
CA ASP A 45 -5.52 -6.76 0.11
C ASP A 45 -5.61 -5.42 -0.62
N LEU A 46 -5.00 -4.37 -0.07
CA LEU A 46 -4.90 -3.09 -0.76
C LEU A 46 -4.07 -3.17 -2.03
N ALA A 47 -2.96 -3.92 -2.03
CA ALA A 47 -2.07 -4.09 -3.17
C ALA A 47 -2.65 -4.93 -4.33
N THR A 48 -3.57 -5.85 -4.02
CA THR A 48 -4.21 -6.78 -4.97
C THR A 48 -5.68 -6.44 -5.26
N GLY A 49 -6.28 -5.51 -4.52
CA GLY A 49 -7.67 -5.12 -4.69
C GLY A 49 -7.97 -4.55 -6.09
N PRO A 50 -9.24 -4.51 -6.52
CA PRO A 50 -9.61 -3.97 -7.82
C PRO A 50 -9.36 -2.45 -7.89
N ILE A 51 -8.57 -2.01 -8.87
CA ILE A 51 -8.35 -0.57 -9.15
C ILE A 51 -9.63 -0.01 -9.77
N VAL A 52 -10.35 0.85 -9.04
CA VAL A 52 -11.44 1.62 -9.64
C VAL A 52 -10.84 2.90 -10.19
N LYS A 53 -10.79 3.05 -11.53
CA LYS A 53 -10.47 4.35 -12.14
C LYS A 53 -11.58 5.33 -11.74
N PRO A 54 -11.28 6.49 -11.13
CA PRO A 54 -12.31 7.49 -10.88
C PRO A 54 -12.95 7.82 -12.23
N LYS A 55 -14.28 7.62 -12.34
CA LYS A 55 -15.03 8.09 -13.51
C LYS A 55 -14.91 9.61 -13.51
N LYS A 56 -14.40 10.11 -14.63
CA LYS A 56 -14.06 11.51 -14.89
C LYS A 56 -15.31 12.38 -14.94
#